data_AF-A0A948C7I7-F1
#
_entry.id   AF-A0A948C7I7-F1
#
_cell.length_a   1.000
_cell.length_b   1.000
_cell.length_c   1.000
_cell.angle_alpha   90.00
_cell.angle_beta   90.00
_cell.angle_gamma   90.00
#
_symmetry.space_group_name_H-M   'P 1'
#
loop_
_entity.id
_entity.type
_entity.pdbx_description
1 polymer ?
#
loop_
_entity_poly.entity_id
_entity_poly.type
_entity_poly.pdbx_seq_one_letter_code
_entity_poly.pdbx_strand_id
1 'polypeptide(L)'
;MAKENIAIVNIYGSIQIQTSGFLGSLPSGADYTVQELKRLRNNPNIKAVVLRINSPGGSVGAVQEIYSELLKLKESGKKIVASQAEVSASGGYYLAVAADKIVSNPGAITGSIGVIISITNVEELFGKIGVGVEVIKSKELKDIGSSTRAMTDEEREILKDMVDSAYQQFLTAVKKGRGAVMTEEKIEEVSDGRIMTGAQAKEIGLIDELGNLEDAINIAAELAGIKKDDIRVFEERRDWKKMLMQQLGNKASNPLSSFLPPKTGLFEYLWVPEY
;
A
#
# COMPACT_ATOMS: atom_id res chain seq x y z
N MET A 1 -21.22 17.54 -24.38
CA MET A 1 -20.84 16.31 -23.65
C MET A 1 -20.61 16.69 -22.20
N ALA A 2 -21.25 16.02 -21.24
CA ALA A 2 -21.04 16.29 -19.81
C ALA A 2 -19.60 15.90 -19.44
N LYS A 3 -18.89 16.78 -18.72
CA LYS A 3 -17.51 16.52 -18.29
C LYS A 3 -17.52 15.57 -17.10
N GLU A 4 -16.56 14.66 -17.06
CA GLU A 4 -16.38 13.70 -15.95
C GLU A 4 -16.15 14.44 -14.63
N ASN A 5 -16.74 13.92 -13.55
CA ASN A 5 -16.74 14.58 -12.24
C ASN A 5 -16.30 13.67 -11.08
N ILE A 6 -16.23 12.36 -11.29
CA ILE A 6 -15.67 11.39 -10.34
C ILE A 6 -14.58 10.60 -11.05
N ALA A 7 -13.41 10.46 -10.42
CA ALA A 7 -12.32 9.64 -10.96
C ALA A 7 -12.13 8.38 -10.12
N ILE A 8 -11.89 7.23 -10.75
CA ILE A 8 -11.48 5.99 -10.09
C ILE A 8 -9.97 5.83 -10.23
N VAL A 9 -9.28 5.71 -9.09
CA VAL A 9 -7.84 5.42 -9.03
C VAL A 9 -7.65 4.01 -8.49
N ASN A 10 -7.03 3.14 -9.29
CA ASN A 10 -6.87 1.72 -8.98
C ASN A 10 -5.51 1.42 -8.31
N ILE A 11 -5.55 0.98 -7.05
CA ILE A 11 -4.38 0.49 -6.28
C ILE A 11 -4.43 -1.04 -6.22
N TYR A 12 -3.75 -1.70 -7.15
CA TYR A 12 -3.81 -3.16 -7.32
C TYR A 12 -2.44 -3.77 -7.16
N GLY A 13 -2.36 -4.86 -6.39
CA GLY A 13 -1.12 -5.59 -6.12
C GLY A 13 -0.22 -4.88 -5.10
N SER A 14 1.05 -5.30 -5.04
CA SER A 14 2.03 -4.74 -4.12
C SER A 14 2.39 -3.29 -4.46
N ILE A 15 2.38 -2.41 -3.46
CA ILE A 15 2.68 -0.99 -3.57
C ILE A 15 4.19 -0.80 -3.47
N GLN A 16 4.87 -0.63 -4.61
CA GLN A 16 6.32 -0.43 -4.66
C GLN A 16 6.68 0.83 -5.45
N ILE A 17 7.80 1.44 -5.09
CA ILE A 17 8.53 2.35 -5.99
C ILE A 17 9.19 1.46 -7.04
N GLN A 18 8.83 1.64 -8.30
CA GLN A 18 9.49 0.94 -9.39
C GLN A 18 10.62 1.84 -9.88
N THR A 19 11.87 1.45 -9.63
CA THR A 19 13.02 2.17 -10.19
C THR A 19 13.04 1.97 -11.69
N SER A 20 12.82 3.07 -12.41
CA SER A 20 13.04 3.18 -13.85
C SER A 20 14.41 2.59 -14.20
N GLY A 21 14.45 1.60 -15.08
CA GLY A 21 15.70 1.16 -15.66
C GLY A 21 16.40 2.33 -16.36
N PHE A 22 17.72 2.21 -16.57
CA PHE A 22 18.61 3.20 -17.21
C PHE A 22 18.13 3.75 -18.56
N LEU A 23 17.13 3.13 -19.19
CA LEU A 23 16.40 3.66 -20.33
C LEU A 23 15.08 4.30 -19.84
N GLY A 24 14.98 5.63 -19.97
CA GLY A 24 13.86 6.45 -19.52
C GLY A 24 12.50 5.76 -19.63
N SER A 25 12.00 5.29 -18.49
CA SER A 25 10.76 4.52 -18.40
C SER A 25 9.64 5.41 -17.90
N LEU A 26 8.44 5.18 -18.43
CA LEU A 26 7.20 5.81 -17.98
C LEU A 26 7.00 5.58 -16.47
N PRO A 27 6.37 6.52 -15.75
CA PRO A 27 6.00 6.33 -14.35
C PRO A 27 5.22 5.02 -14.18
N SER A 28 5.57 4.24 -13.17
CA SER A 28 4.96 2.96 -12.85
C SER A 28 4.89 2.77 -11.34
N GLY A 29 4.07 1.82 -10.86
CA GLY A 29 3.88 1.60 -9.41
C GLY A 29 3.36 2.85 -8.68
N ALA A 30 3.99 3.18 -7.55
CA ALA A 30 3.61 4.33 -6.74
C ALA A 30 3.77 5.67 -7.46
N ASP A 31 4.82 5.86 -8.26
CA ASP A 31 5.07 7.13 -8.97
C ASP A 31 3.98 7.45 -9.99
N TYR A 32 3.48 6.43 -10.69
CA TYR A 32 2.33 6.58 -11.58
C TYR A 32 1.10 7.07 -10.81
N THR A 33 0.81 6.43 -9.68
CA THR A 33 -0.33 6.77 -8.83
C THR A 33 -0.21 8.20 -8.30
N VAL A 34 0.97 8.60 -7.83
CA VAL A 34 1.24 9.98 -7.37
C VAL A 34 1.02 10.98 -8.51
N GLN A 35 1.48 10.69 -9.72
CA GLN A 35 1.26 11.58 -10.86
C GLN A 35 -0.21 11.65 -11.29
N GLU A 36 -0.92 10.53 -11.26
CA GLU A 36 -2.36 10.46 -11.50
C GLU A 36 -3.12 11.32 -10.49
N LEU A 37 -2.85 11.16 -9.19
CA LEU A 37 -3.44 11.96 -8.13
C LEU A 37 -3.13 13.46 -8.30
N LYS A 38 -1.89 13.84 -8.68
CA LYS A 38 -1.53 15.23 -9.00
C LYS A 38 -2.35 15.80 -10.17
N ARG A 39 -2.57 15.01 -11.23
CA ARG A 39 -3.42 15.41 -12.36
C ARG A 39 -4.86 15.60 -11.93
N LEU A 40 -5.40 14.66 -11.15
CA LEU A 40 -6.76 14.72 -10.62
C LEU A 40 -6.95 15.91 -9.68
N ARG A 41 -5.95 16.23 -8.84
CA ARG A 41 -5.92 17.42 -7.99
C ARG A 41 -6.03 18.71 -8.80
N ASN A 42 -5.35 18.78 -9.93
CA ASN A 42 -5.34 19.98 -10.77
C ASN A 42 -6.49 20.02 -11.81
N ASN A 43 -7.28 18.96 -11.95
CA ASN A 43 -8.40 18.91 -12.90
C ASN A 43 -9.66 19.55 -12.27
N PRO A 44 -10.16 20.69 -12.79
CA PRO A 44 -11.30 21.39 -12.20
C PRO A 44 -12.65 20.66 -12.38
N ASN A 45 -12.73 19.71 -13.31
CA ASN A 45 -13.97 18.96 -13.57
C ASN A 45 -14.18 17.87 -12.51
N ILE A 46 -13.10 17.24 -12.04
CA ILE A 46 -13.14 16.20 -11.01
C ILE A 46 -13.47 16.83 -9.65
N LYS A 47 -14.48 16.33 -8.97
CA LYS A 47 -14.91 16.77 -7.63
C LYS A 47 -14.65 15.72 -6.56
N ALA A 48 -14.66 14.45 -6.93
CA ALA A 48 -14.33 13.36 -6.03
C ALA A 48 -13.45 12.30 -6.70
N VAL A 49 -12.73 11.55 -5.87
CA VAL A 49 -11.92 10.40 -6.24
C VAL A 49 -12.40 9.19 -5.46
N VAL A 50 -12.65 8.08 -6.17
CA VAL A 50 -12.83 6.76 -5.56
C VAL A 50 -11.49 6.04 -5.64
N LEU A 51 -10.88 5.79 -4.50
CA LEU A 51 -9.63 5.03 -4.39
C LEU A 51 -9.99 3.54 -4.28
N ARG A 52 -9.91 2.82 -5.39
CA ARG A 52 -10.24 1.39 -5.47
C ARG A 52 -9.02 0.55 -5.09
N ILE A 53 -9.06 -0.08 -3.93
CA ILE A 53 -7.92 -0.78 -3.32
C ILE A 53 -8.14 -2.29 -3.41
N ASN A 54 -7.21 -2.97 -4.10
CA ASN A 54 -7.02 -4.40 -4.04
C ASN A 54 -5.52 -4.72 -3.80
N SER A 55 -5.05 -4.51 -2.58
CA SER A 55 -3.62 -4.56 -2.24
C SER A 55 -3.36 -5.21 -0.88
N PRO A 56 -2.36 -6.11 -0.81
CA PRO A 56 -1.79 -6.58 0.45
C PRO A 56 -0.92 -5.51 1.16
N GLY A 57 -0.69 -4.36 0.52
CA GLY A 57 0.25 -3.33 0.95
C GLY A 57 1.54 -3.33 0.13
N GLY A 58 2.66 -2.93 0.72
CA GLY A 58 3.95 -2.82 0.04
C GLY A 58 4.99 -2.03 0.83
N SER A 59 5.97 -1.42 0.16
CA SER A 59 7.08 -0.75 0.84
C SER A 59 6.64 0.54 1.52
N VAL A 60 7.19 0.80 2.72
CA VAL A 60 6.82 1.95 3.57
C VAL A 60 6.85 3.27 2.80
N GLY A 61 7.96 3.57 2.12
CA GLY A 61 8.10 4.82 1.37
C GLY A 61 7.12 4.98 0.20
N ALA A 62 6.83 3.89 -0.53
CA ALA A 62 5.88 3.92 -1.65
C ALA A 62 4.46 4.27 -1.17
N VAL A 63 4.04 3.66 -0.06
CA VAL A 63 2.75 3.92 0.58
C VAL A 63 2.68 5.36 1.07
N GLN A 64 3.75 5.87 1.71
CA GLN A 64 3.78 7.23 2.25
C GLN A 64 3.77 8.32 1.17
N GLU A 65 4.38 8.09 0.01
CA GLU A 65 4.30 9.00 -1.14
C GLU A 65 2.85 9.15 -1.63
N ILE A 66 2.15 8.02 -1.82
CA ILE A 66 0.73 8.04 -2.23
C ILE A 66 -0.14 8.68 -1.15
N TYR A 67 0.05 8.29 0.12
CA TYR A 67 -0.69 8.84 1.26
C TYR A 67 -0.56 10.37 1.33
N SER A 68 0.67 10.88 1.19
CA SER A 68 0.94 12.32 1.20
C SER A 68 0.23 13.06 0.07
N GLU A 69 0.14 12.46 -1.12
CA GLU A 69 -0.58 13.06 -2.24
C GLU A 69 -2.10 12.98 -2.08
N LEU A 70 -2.63 11.92 -1.45
CA LEU A 70 -4.04 11.83 -1.07
C LEU A 70 -4.43 12.94 -0.09
N LEU A 71 -3.60 13.23 0.91
CA LEU A 71 -3.84 14.34 1.84
C LEU A 71 -3.89 15.69 1.11
N LYS A 72 -2.94 15.96 0.19
CA LYS A 72 -2.94 17.18 -0.62
C LYS A 72 -4.18 17.27 -1.54
N LEU A 73 -4.63 16.14 -2.06
CA LEU A 73 -5.86 16.09 -2.87
C LEU A 73 -7.08 16.44 -2.02
N LYS A 74 -7.17 15.92 -0.79
CA LYS A 74 -8.22 16.26 0.17
C LYS A 74 -8.18 17.74 0.57
N GLU A 75 -6.99 18.28 0.84
CA GLU A 75 -6.76 19.71 1.14
C GLU A 75 -7.20 20.64 0.00
N SER A 76 -7.14 20.18 -1.25
CA SER A 76 -7.65 20.93 -2.41
C SER A 76 -9.19 21.03 -2.48
N GLY A 77 -9.90 20.43 -1.52
CA GLY A 77 -11.35 20.42 -1.43
C GLY A 77 -12.03 19.26 -2.17
N LYS A 78 -11.26 18.34 -2.76
CA LYS A 78 -11.79 17.14 -3.41
C LYS A 78 -12.12 16.08 -2.38
N LYS A 79 -13.20 15.34 -2.63
CA LYS A 79 -13.63 14.23 -1.76
C LYS A 79 -12.92 12.94 -2.15
N ILE A 80 -12.60 12.12 -1.17
CA ILE A 80 -11.98 10.82 -1.38
C ILE A 80 -12.82 9.75 -0.70
N VAL A 81 -13.21 8.71 -1.45
CA VAL A 81 -13.84 7.51 -0.89
C VAL A 81 -12.95 6.32 -1.19
N ALA A 82 -12.48 5.62 -0.16
CA ALA A 82 -11.79 4.36 -0.33
C ALA A 82 -12.81 3.24 -0.57
N SER A 83 -12.60 2.44 -1.61
CA SER A 83 -13.41 1.26 -1.92
C SER A 83 -12.52 0.03 -1.84
N GLN A 84 -12.67 -0.76 -0.79
CA GLN A 84 -11.93 -2.00 -0.60
C GLN A 84 -12.56 -3.11 -1.44
N ALA A 85 -11.75 -3.72 -2.31
CA ALA A 85 -12.15 -4.83 -3.16
C ALA A 85 -12.03 -6.16 -2.40
N GLU A 86 -11.05 -7.00 -2.75
CA GLU A 86 -10.80 -8.28 -2.10
C GLU A 86 -9.86 -8.13 -0.91
N VAL A 87 -8.76 -7.40 -1.07
CA VAL A 87 -7.77 -7.14 -0.01
C VAL A 87 -7.45 -5.65 0.07
N SER A 88 -7.42 -5.11 1.28
CA SER A 88 -6.92 -3.77 1.61
C SER A 88 -6.21 -3.85 2.95
N ALA A 89 -5.12 -4.62 3.01
CA ALA A 89 -4.36 -4.90 4.22
C ALA A 89 -3.09 -4.04 4.28
N SER A 90 -2.61 -3.78 5.49
CA SER A 90 -1.37 -3.07 5.79
C SER A 90 -1.23 -1.77 4.98
N GLY A 91 -0.32 -1.66 4.02
CA GLY A 91 -0.15 -0.47 3.19
C GLY A 91 -1.42 -0.07 2.43
N GLY A 92 -2.27 -1.03 2.05
CA GLY A 92 -3.58 -0.75 1.47
C GLY A 92 -4.51 -0.05 2.47
N TYR A 93 -4.56 -0.52 3.72
CA TYR A 93 -5.34 0.13 4.78
C TYR A 93 -4.76 1.50 5.15
N TYR A 94 -3.43 1.64 5.15
CA TYR A 94 -2.74 2.93 5.35
C TYR A 94 -3.24 3.98 4.36
N LEU A 95 -3.42 3.63 3.07
CA LEU A 95 -3.98 4.56 2.10
C LEU A 95 -5.48 4.82 2.33
N ALA A 96 -6.23 3.80 2.74
CA ALA A 96 -7.67 3.93 2.99
C ALA A 96 -7.98 4.96 4.09
N VAL A 97 -7.15 5.05 5.14
CA VAL A 97 -7.39 6.00 6.25
C VAL A 97 -7.18 7.48 5.88
N ALA A 98 -6.63 7.80 4.71
CA ALA A 98 -6.62 9.17 4.18
C ALA A 98 -7.98 9.62 3.62
N ALA A 99 -8.88 8.68 3.31
CA ALA A 99 -10.18 8.99 2.70
C ALA A 99 -11.13 9.76 3.64
N ASP A 100 -12.17 10.36 3.08
CA ASP A 100 -13.31 10.89 3.84
C ASP A 100 -14.24 9.77 4.33
N LYS A 101 -14.35 8.70 3.53
CA LYS A 101 -15.14 7.50 3.84
C LYS A 101 -14.43 6.25 3.33
N ILE A 102 -14.53 5.16 4.08
CA ILE A 102 -14.04 3.82 3.74
C ILE A 102 -15.23 2.88 3.56
N VAL A 103 -15.37 2.33 2.35
CA VAL A 103 -16.41 1.37 1.96
C VAL A 103 -15.75 0.02 1.69
N SER A 104 -16.36 -1.06 2.15
CA SER A 104 -15.79 -2.40 1.96
C SER A 104 -16.84 -3.48 1.83
N ASN A 105 -16.53 -4.53 1.06
CA ASN A 105 -17.39 -5.70 1.03
C ASN A 105 -17.32 -6.44 2.39
N PRO A 106 -18.41 -7.06 2.87
CA PRO A 106 -18.42 -7.76 4.16
C PRO A 106 -17.30 -8.80 4.31
N GLY A 107 -16.98 -9.50 3.21
CA GLY A 107 -15.95 -10.55 3.17
C GLY A 107 -14.55 -10.09 2.73
N ALA A 108 -14.34 -8.81 2.45
CA ALA A 108 -13.02 -8.30 2.08
C ALA A 108 -12.05 -8.40 3.27
N ILE A 109 -10.75 -8.58 2.99
CA ILE A 109 -9.70 -8.63 4.01
C ILE A 109 -9.12 -7.22 4.19
N THR A 110 -9.05 -6.76 5.43
CA THR A 110 -8.48 -5.46 5.81
C THR A 110 -7.68 -5.59 7.11
N GLY A 111 -7.22 -4.46 7.66
CA GLY A 111 -6.41 -4.43 8.88
C GLY A 111 -4.95 -4.68 8.53
N SER A 112 -4.31 -5.64 9.21
CA SER A 112 -2.86 -5.86 9.15
C SER A 112 -2.07 -4.58 9.43
N ILE A 113 -2.53 -3.82 10.42
CA ILE A 113 -1.88 -2.58 10.85
C ILE A 113 -0.61 -2.99 11.61
N GLY A 114 0.53 -2.85 10.95
CA GLY A 114 1.80 -3.38 11.42
C GLY A 114 2.89 -3.18 10.37
N VAL A 115 4.14 -3.44 10.76
CA VAL A 115 5.33 -3.32 9.90
C VAL A 115 6.17 -4.56 10.06
N ILE A 116 6.70 -5.06 8.95
CA ILE A 116 7.64 -6.17 8.96
C ILE A 116 8.92 -5.81 8.19
N ILE A 117 10.02 -6.43 8.62
CA ILE A 117 11.22 -6.60 7.83
C ILE A 117 11.56 -8.09 7.84
N SER A 118 11.71 -8.68 6.65
CA SER A 118 12.08 -10.10 6.52
C SER A 118 13.49 -10.22 5.97
N ILE A 119 14.32 -11.00 6.67
CA ILE A 119 15.72 -11.26 6.33
C ILE A 119 15.95 -12.76 6.43
N THR A 120 16.32 -13.37 5.31
CA THR A 120 16.68 -14.79 5.25
C THR A 120 18.16 -14.97 5.53
N ASN A 121 18.52 -15.91 6.41
CA ASN A 121 19.89 -16.34 6.62
C ASN A 121 20.13 -17.71 5.95
N VAL A 122 21.21 -17.82 5.19
CA VAL A 122 21.65 -19.01 4.45
C VAL A 122 23.08 -19.43 4.80
N GLU A 123 23.65 -18.91 5.90
CA GLU A 123 25.01 -19.20 6.36
C GLU A 123 25.25 -20.71 6.52
N GLU A 124 24.35 -21.39 7.22
CA GLU A 124 24.46 -22.84 7.44
C GLU A 124 24.32 -23.64 6.14
N LEU A 125 23.48 -23.18 5.21
CA LEU A 125 23.32 -23.83 3.91
C LEU A 125 24.62 -23.74 3.11
N PHE A 126 25.23 -22.56 3.04
CA PHE A 126 26.50 -22.33 2.37
C PHE A 126 27.63 -23.14 2.99
N GLY A 127 27.67 -23.24 4.33
CA GLY A 127 28.59 -24.12 5.04
C GLY A 127 28.47 -25.59 4.62
N LYS A 128 27.24 -26.10 4.45
CA LYS A 128 27.00 -27.50 4.03
C LYS A 128 27.45 -27.82 2.61
N ILE A 129 27.42 -26.83 1.71
CA ILE A 129 27.82 -27.01 0.30
C ILE A 129 29.27 -26.57 0.04
N GLY A 130 30.03 -26.23 1.09
CA GLY A 130 31.43 -25.85 0.99
C GLY A 130 31.67 -24.46 0.40
N VAL A 131 30.70 -23.55 0.52
CA VAL A 131 30.81 -22.16 0.05
C VAL A 131 31.10 -21.24 1.25
N GLY A 132 32.23 -20.53 1.19
CA GLY A 132 32.57 -19.47 2.15
C GLY A 132 32.29 -18.09 1.57
N VAL A 133 31.78 -17.17 2.41
CA VAL A 133 31.54 -15.78 2.03
C VAL A 133 32.41 -14.88 2.89
N GLU A 134 33.37 -14.19 2.25
CA GLU A 134 34.21 -13.18 2.89
C GLU A 134 33.74 -11.78 2.49
N VAL A 135 33.50 -10.92 3.48
CA VAL A 135 33.04 -9.54 3.27
C VAL A 135 34.07 -8.57 3.83
N ILE A 136 34.66 -7.76 2.96
CA ILE A 136 35.52 -6.65 3.35
C ILE A 136 34.67 -5.37 3.36
N LYS A 137 34.52 -4.75 4.53
CA LYS A 137 33.63 -3.61 4.75
C LYS A 137 34.36 -2.44 5.41
N SER A 138 33.90 -1.22 5.11
CA SER A 138 34.50 0.01 5.63
C SER A 138 34.11 0.30 7.09
N LYS A 139 32.98 -0.24 7.56
CA LYS A 139 32.46 -0.14 8.92
C LYS A 139 31.65 -1.38 9.27
N GLU A 140 31.52 -1.66 10.57
CA GLU A 140 30.88 -2.89 11.07
C GLU A 140 29.44 -3.08 10.60
N LEU A 141 28.60 -2.04 10.64
CA LEU A 141 27.17 -2.15 10.32
C LEU A 141 26.86 -2.11 8.81
N LYS A 142 27.88 -2.10 7.92
CA LYS A 142 27.66 -1.85 6.49
C LYS A 142 26.98 -3.02 5.75
N ASP A 143 27.02 -4.19 6.35
CA ASP A 143 26.41 -5.43 5.88
C ASP A 143 25.27 -5.89 6.81
N ILE A 144 24.67 -4.98 7.59
CA ILE A 144 23.48 -5.26 8.38
C ILE A 144 22.37 -5.85 7.48
N GLY A 145 21.76 -6.94 7.94
CA GLY A 145 20.79 -7.70 7.15
C GLY A 145 21.42 -8.61 6.08
N SER A 146 22.73 -8.86 6.15
CA SER A 146 23.38 -9.89 5.34
C SER A 146 22.69 -11.24 5.51
N SER A 147 22.48 -11.93 4.39
CA SER A 147 21.93 -13.30 4.39
C SER A 147 23.00 -14.35 4.66
N THR A 148 24.28 -14.01 4.65
CA THR A 148 25.38 -15.00 4.68
C THR A 148 26.08 -15.09 6.02
N ARG A 149 25.58 -14.39 7.04
CA ARG A 149 26.05 -14.48 8.43
C ARG A 149 24.91 -14.22 9.40
N ALA A 150 25.03 -14.74 10.62
CA ALA A 150 24.11 -14.42 11.70
C ALA A 150 24.03 -12.91 11.95
N MET A 151 22.80 -12.45 12.25
CA MET A 151 22.53 -11.09 12.69
C MET A 151 22.96 -10.95 14.15
N THR A 152 23.67 -9.88 14.48
CA THR A 152 24.06 -9.59 15.87
C THR A 152 22.89 -8.99 16.65
N ASP A 153 22.99 -8.98 17.98
CA ASP A 153 21.97 -8.34 18.83
C ASP A 153 21.90 -6.83 18.59
N GLU A 154 23.05 -6.17 18.39
CA GLU A 154 23.11 -4.73 18.04
C GLU A 154 22.38 -4.44 16.73
N GLU A 155 22.56 -5.27 15.71
CA GLU A 155 21.87 -5.13 14.43
C GLU A 155 20.37 -5.37 14.56
N ARG A 156 19.98 -6.33 15.38
CA ARG A 156 18.57 -6.63 15.65
C ARG A 156 17.88 -5.45 16.31
N GLU A 157 18.50 -4.82 17.30
CA GLU A 157 17.95 -3.63 17.96
C GLU A 157 17.84 -2.45 16.99
N ILE A 158 18.84 -2.21 16.14
CA ILE A 158 18.78 -1.16 15.11
C ILE A 158 17.59 -1.38 14.16
N LEU A 159 17.41 -2.60 13.65
CA LEU A 159 16.30 -2.90 12.75
C LEU A 159 14.95 -2.86 13.46
N LYS A 160 14.90 -3.28 14.73
CA LYS A 160 13.71 -3.18 15.59
C LYS A 160 13.30 -1.71 15.78
N ASP A 161 14.23 -0.82 16.10
CA ASP A 161 13.96 0.61 16.25
C ASP A 161 13.38 1.22 14.95
N MET A 162 13.89 0.78 13.80
CA MET A 162 13.36 1.20 12.49
C MET A 162 11.94 0.67 12.25
N VAL A 163 11.65 -0.59 12.60
CA VAL A 163 10.30 -1.17 12.54
C VAL A 163 9.34 -0.41 13.45
N ASP A 164 9.75 -0.16 14.69
CA ASP A 164 8.95 0.54 15.70
C ASP A 164 8.65 1.97 15.26
N SER A 165 9.64 2.67 14.68
CA SER A 165 9.44 4.00 14.10
C SER A 165 8.41 4.01 12.96
N ALA A 166 8.52 3.08 12.01
CA ALA A 166 7.58 2.97 10.90
C ALA A 166 6.16 2.56 11.37
N TYR A 167 6.08 1.73 12.41
CA TYR A 167 4.82 1.36 13.06
C TYR A 167 4.14 2.56 13.71
N GLN A 168 4.88 3.40 14.45
CA GLN A 168 4.34 4.63 15.05
C GLN A 168 3.80 5.60 13.98
N GLN A 169 4.44 5.66 12.81
CA GLN A 169 3.94 6.45 11.69
C GLN A 169 2.61 5.90 11.13
N PHE A 170 2.43 4.58 11.10
CA PHE A 170 1.16 3.96 10.71
C PHE A 170 0.08 4.21 11.77
N LEU A 171 0.39 3.98 13.05
CA LEU A 171 -0.53 4.27 14.14
C LEU A 171 -0.99 5.72 14.11
N THR A 172 -0.07 6.67 13.85
CA THR A 172 -0.40 8.09 13.67
C THR A 172 -1.36 8.33 12.51
N ALA A 173 -1.18 7.67 11.36
CA ALA A 173 -2.09 7.79 10.23
C ALA A 173 -3.49 7.24 10.57
N VAL A 174 -3.58 6.10 11.25
CA VAL A 174 -4.85 5.51 11.70
C VAL A 174 -5.53 6.41 12.74
N LYS A 175 -4.80 6.92 13.74
CA LYS A 175 -5.33 7.88 14.74
C LYS A 175 -5.88 9.14 14.06
N LYS A 176 -5.17 9.69 13.06
CA LYS A 176 -5.65 10.84 12.28
C LYS A 176 -6.90 10.53 11.45
N GLY A 177 -6.95 9.36 10.81
CA GLY A 177 -8.06 8.99 9.93
C GLY A 177 -9.31 8.51 10.66
N ARG A 178 -9.15 7.86 11.83
CA ARG A 178 -10.23 7.19 12.58
C ARG A 178 -10.48 7.74 13.98
N GLY A 179 -9.68 8.67 14.50
CA GLY A 179 -9.80 9.19 15.86
C GLY A 179 -11.11 9.95 16.16
N ALA A 180 -11.85 10.35 15.13
CA ALA A 180 -13.19 10.92 15.30
C ALA A 180 -14.28 9.86 15.58
N VAL A 181 -14.00 8.59 15.31
CA VAL A 181 -14.96 7.47 15.41
C VAL A 181 -14.48 6.33 16.31
N MET A 182 -13.20 6.32 16.69
CA MET A 182 -12.59 5.32 17.56
C MET A 182 -11.74 5.99 18.64
N THR A 183 -11.70 5.42 19.84
CA THR A 183 -10.79 5.87 20.90
C THR A 183 -9.35 5.43 20.60
N GLU A 184 -8.37 6.12 21.17
CA GLU A 184 -6.96 5.75 20.98
C GLU A 184 -6.66 4.34 21.49
N GLU A 185 -7.24 3.94 22.62
CA GLU A 185 -7.07 2.60 23.18
C GLU A 185 -7.59 1.53 22.23
N LYS A 186 -8.74 1.77 21.59
CA LYS A 186 -9.30 0.81 20.62
C LYS A 186 -8.45 0.74 19.36
N ILE A 187 -7.92 1.86 18.89
CA ILE A 187 -7.01 1.89 17.74
C ILE A 187 -5.74 1.09 18.06
N GLU A 188 -5.18 1.25 19.25
CA GLU A 188 -3.99 0.50 19.68
C GLU A 188 -4.27 -0.99 19.81
N GLU A 189 -5.41 -1.38 20.39
CA GLU A 189 -5.83 -2.78 20.54
C GLU A 189 -5.89 -3.53 19.20
N VAL A 190 -6.36 -2.86 18.14
CA VAL A 190 -6.55 -3.48 16.82
C VAL A 190 -5.35 -3.28 15.88
N SER A 191 -4.27 -2.66 16.37
CA SER A 191 -3.05 -2.38 15.61
C SER A 191 -1.91 -3.40 15.89
N ASP A 192 -2.27 -4.64 16.21
CA ASP A 192 -1.31 -5.71 16.52
C ASP A 192 -0.90 -6.57 15.30
N GLY A 193 -1.19 -6.09 14.09
CA GLY A 193 -0.88 -6.80 12.83
C GLY A 193 -1.93 -7.82 12.39
N ARG A 194 -3.02 -8.07 13.14
CA ARG A 194 -4.06 -9.01 12.72
C ARG A 194 -4.83 -8.54 11.48
N ILE A 195 -5.29 -9.49 10.67
CA ILE A 195 -6.29 -9.23 9.61
C ILE A 195 -7.71 -9.32 10.15
N MET A 196 -8.63 -8.64 9.47
CA MET A 196 -10.06 -8.63 9.78
C MET A 196 -10.88 -8.67 8.48
N THR A 197 -12.08 -9.23 8.56
CA THR A 197 -13.07 -9.08 7.50
C THR A 197 -13.64 -7.65 7.48
N GLY A 198 -14.20 -7.23 6.35
CA GLY A 198 -14.87 -5.93 6.23
C GLY A 198 -16.01 -5.78 7.25
N ALA A 199 -16.76 -6.85 7.51
CA ALA A 199 -17.81 -6.87 8.54
C ALA A 199 -17.25 -6.61 9.95
N GLN A 200 -16.23 -7.37 10.38
CA GLN A 200 -15.58 -7.17 11.68
C GLN A 200 -14.98 -5.76 11.80
N ALA A 201 -14.32 -5.28 10.74
CA ALA A 201 -13.70 -3.97 10.71
C ALA A 201 -14.71 -2.82 10.78
N LYS A 202 -15.92 -2.99 10.23
CA LYS A 202 -17.03 -2.03 10.37
C LYS A 202 -17.55 -1.98 11.82
N GLU A 203 -17.69 -3.12 12.48
CA GLU A 203 -18.18 -3.18 13.88
C GLU A 203 -17.29 -2.38 14.85
N ILE A 204 -15.98 -2.41 14.64
CA ILE A 204 -14.99 -1.70 15.48
C ILE A 204 -14.65 -0.30 14.99
N GLY A 205 -15.23 0.16 13.87
CA GLY A 205 -15.04 1.52 13.37
C GLY A 205 -13.82 1.74 12.46
N LEU A 206 -13.15 0.69 11.98
CA LEU A 206 -12.10 0.79 10.95
C LEU A 206 -12.66 1.04 9.55
N ILE A 207 -13.95 0.73 9.33
CA ILE A 207 -14.67 0.91 8.07
C ILE A 207 -15.92 1.75 8.30
N ASP A 208 -16.23 2.64 7.36
CA ASP A 208 -17.39 3.52 7.46
C ASP A 208 -18.66 2.91 6.91
N GLU A 209 -18.63 2.11 5.85
CA GLU A 209 -19.82 1.46 5.30
C GLU A 209 -19.51 0.11 4.67
N LEU A 210 -20.50 -0.80 4.72
CA LEU A 210 -20.43 -2.04 3.94
C LEU A 210 -21.05 -1.81 2.58
N GLY A 211 -20.34 -2.17 1.51
CA GLY A 211 -20.77 -1.92 0.14
C GLY A 211 -19.70 -2.25 -0.89
N ASN A 212 -20.05 -2.05 -2.15
CA ASN A 212 -19.21 -2.35 -3.30
C ASN A 212 -18.68 -1.06 -3.98
N LEU A 213 -18.22 -1.17 -5.23
CA LEU A 213 -17.72 0.00 -5.98
C LEU A 213 -18.81 1.04 -6.26
N GLU A 214 -20.01 0.59 -6.60
CA GLU A 214 -21.14 1.45 -6.94
C GLU A 214 -21.57 2.26 -5.71
N ASP A 215 -21.60 1.62 -4.53
CA ASP A 215 -21.86 2.30 -3.26
C ASP A 215 -20.80 3.39 -2.98
N ALA A 216 -19.53 3.08 -3.20
CA ALA A 216 -18.45 4.06 -3.05
C ALA A 216 -18.56 5.24 -4.03
N ILE A 217 -18.96 5.00 -5.28
CA ILE A 217 -19.21 6.05 -6.28
C ILE A 217 -20.39 6.92 -5.85
N ASN A 218 -21.47 6.32 -5.36
CA ASN A 218 -22.65 7.05 -4.89
C ASN A 218 -22.31 7.92 -3.66
N ILE A 219 -21.56 7.38 -2.70
CA ILE A 219 -21.08 8.14 -1.53
C ILE A 219 -20.14 9.27 -1.98
N ALA A 220 -19.25 9.03 -2.94
CA ALA A 220 -18.37 10.06 -3.48
C ALA A 220 -19.15 11.19 -4.16
N ALA A 221 -20.21 10.85 -4.91
CA ALA A 221 -21.12 11.81 -5.52
C ALA A 221 -21.85 12.65 -4.46
N GLU A 222 -22.39 12.01 -3.43
CA GLU A 222 -23.08 12.67 -2.32
C GLU A 222 -22.16 13.66 -1.59
N LEU A 223 -20.96 13.22 -1.20
CA LEU A 223 -19.97 14.07 -0.52
C LEU A 223 -19.55 15.28 -1.38
N ALA A 224 -19.60 15.15 -2.71
CA ALA A 224 -19.25 16.19 -3.66
C ALA A 224 -20.46 17.03 -4.14
N GLY A 225 -21.68 16.74 -3.67
CA GLY A 225 -22.90 17.44 -4.08
C GLY A 225 -23.31 17.20 -5.53
N ILE A 226 -22.96 16.04 -6.09
CA ILE A 226 -23.30 15.62 -7.46
C ILE A 226 -24.62 14.85 -7.44
N LYS A 227 -25.58 15.24 -8.29
CA LYS A 227 -26.84 14.50 -8.44
C LYS A 227 -26.61 13.16 -9.13
N LYS A 228 -27.40 12.14 -8.77
CA LYS A 228 -27.26 10.78 -9.32
C LYS A 228 -27.25 10.74 -10.85
N ASP A 229 -28.14 11.47 -11.51
CA ASP A 229 -28.24 11.51 -12.97
C ASP A 229 -27.06 12.23 -13.65
N ASP A 230 -26.29 13.01 -12.87
CA ASP A 230 -25.12 13.77 -13.31
C ASP A 230 -23.79 13.06 -13.03
N ILE A 231 -23.81 11.87 -12.42
CA ILE A 231 -22.59 11.10 -12.14
C ILE A 231 -21.91 10.72 -13.47
N ARG A 232 -20.67 11.17 -13.66
CA ARG A 232 -19.85 10.84 -14.84
C ARG A 232 -18.48 10.37 -14.35
N VAL A 233 -18.29 9.06 -14.42
CA VAL A 233 -17.10 8.39 -13.93
C VAL A 233 -16.02 8.39 -15.00
N PHE A 234 -14.86 8.90 -14.64
CA PHE A 234 -13.60 8.72 -15.35
C PHE A 234 -12.84 7.55 -14.71
N GLU A 235 -12.47 6.57 -15.52
CA GLU A 235 -11.49 5.57 -15.13
C GLU A 235 -10.38 5.57 -16.18
N GLU A 236 -9.17 5.94 -15.79
CA GLU A 236 -8.02 5.87 -16.69
C GLU A 236 -7.79 4.39 -17.01
N ARG A 237 -8.20 3.95 -18.21
CA ARG A 237 -7.93 2.59 -18.67
C ARG A 237 -6.43 2.40 -18.72
N ARG A 238 -5.86 1.69 -17.74
CA ARG A 238 -4.50 1.16 -17.85
C ARG A 238 -4.41 0.37 -19.13
N ASP A 239 -3.50 0.76 -20.01
CA ASP A 239 -3.31 0.13 -21.31
C ASP A 239 -2.89 -1.33 -21.10
N TRP A 240 -3.86 -2.24 -21.21
CA TRP A 240 -3.70 -3.67 -20.96
C TRP A 240 -2.61 -4.30 -21.84
N LYS A 241 -2.33 -3.71 -23.00
CA LYS A 241 -1.20 -4.13 -23.86
C LYS A 241 0.15 -3.84 -23.21
N LYS A 242 0.28 -2.71 -22.50
CA LYS A 242 1.49 -2.38 -21.73
C LYS A 242 1.67 -3.28 -20.52
N MET A 243 0.58 -3.61 -19.80
CA MET A 243 0.61 -4.58 -18.70
C MET A 243 0.99 -5.99 -19.19
N LEU A 244 0.39 -6.46 -20.29
CA LEU A 244 0.69 -7.77 -20.88
C LEU A 244 2.15 -7.85 -21.33
N MET A 245 2.69 -6.81 -21.97
CA MET A 245 4.10 -6.75 -22.35
C MET A 245 5.04 -6.67 -21.14
N GLN A 246 4.65 -5.98 -20.07
CA GLN A 246 5.41 -5.93 -18.82
C GLN A 246 5.41 -7.29 -18.09
N GLN A 247 4.28 -8.01 -18.09
CA GLN A 247 4.21 -9.37 -17.55
C GLN A 247 4.99 -10.39 -18.39
N LEU A 248 4.93 -10.28 -19.73
CA LEU A 248 5.70 -11.16 -20.62
C LEU A 248 7.21 -10.87 -20.51
N GLY A 249 7.61 -9.62 -20.37
CA GLY A 249 9.00 -9.22 -20.11
C GLY A 249 9.53 -9.67 -18.74
N ASN A 250 8.69 -9.62 -17.69
CA ASN A 250 9.04 -10.12 -16.35
C ASN A 250 9.06 -11.66 -16.26
N LYS A 251 8.22 -12.37 -17.03
CA LYS A 251 8.24 -13.84 -17.08
C LYS A 251 9.40 -14.39 -17.90
N ALA A 252 9.86 -13.66 -18.92
CA ALA A 252 10.97 -14.10 -19.76
C ALA A 252 12.35 -14.02 -19.06
N SER A 253 12.47 -13.30 -17.95
CA SER A 253 13.77 -13.01 -17.32
C SER A 253 14.07 -13.77 -16.03
N ASN A 254 13.18 -14.61 -15.49
CA ASN A 254 13.41 -15.09 -14.12
C ASN A 254 12.74 -16.41 -13.68
N PRO A 255 13.07 -17.57 -14.27
CA PRO A 255 12.74 -18.86 -13.69
C PRO A 255 13.58 -19.21 -12.43
N LEU A 256 14.75 -18.57 -12.24
CA LEU A 256 15.60 -18.78 -11.06
C LEU A 256 15.22 -17.92 -9.85
N SER A 257 14.59 -16.74 -10.04
CA SER A 257 14.29 -15.86 -8.91
C SER A 257 13.14 -16.33 -8.03
N SER A 258 12.30 -17.26 -8.49
CA SER A 258 11.29 -17.92 -7.66
C SER A 258 11.90 -18.90 -6.64
N PHE A 259 13.16 -19.29 -6.83
CA PHE A 259 13.94 -20.07 -5.86
C PHE A 259 14.85 -19.18 -4.98
N LEU A 260 14.96 -17.89 -5.28
CA LEU A 260 15.63 -16.93 -4.41
C LEU A 260 14.65 -16.50 -3.30
N PRO A 261 15.12 -16.27 -2.07
CA PRO A 261 14.27 -15.70 -1.02
C PRO A 261 13.66 -14.37 -1.51
N PRO A 262 12.45 -14.00 -1.04
CA PRO A 262 11.84 -12.72 -1.36
C PRO A 262 12.80 -11.58 -1.04
N LYS A 263 12.66 -10.43 -1.71
CA LYS A 263 13.54 -9.25 -1.55
C LYS A 263 13.85 -9.02 -0.06
N THR A 264 15.07 -9.36 0.36
CA THR A 264 15.48 -9.33 1.76
C THR A 264 15.77 -7.90 2.20
N GLY A 265 15.34 -7.52 3.40
CA GLY A 265 15.77 -6.27 4.04
C GLY A 265 14.98 -5.01 3.65
N LEU A 266 13.79 -5.14 3.05
CA LEU A 266 12.88 -4.00 2.85
C LEU A 266 11.92 -3.86 4.04
N PHE A 267 11.65 -2.61 4.43
CA PHE A 267 10.57 -2.29 5.37
C PHE A 267 9.25 -2.23 4.62
N GLU A 268 8.31 -3.06 5.05
CA GLU A 268 7.06 -3.25 4.35
C GLU A 268 5.86 -3.12 5.28
N TYR A 269 4.89 -2.35 4.83
CA TYR A 269 3.50 -2.48 5.25
C TYR A 269 2.87 -3.58 4.37
N LEU A 270 3.14 -4.84 4.64
CA LEU A 270 2.71 -5.94 3.77
C LEU A 270 2.05 -7.07 4.55
N TRP A 271 0.93 -7.56 4.02
CA TRP A 271 0.32 -8.83 4.40
C TRP A 271 0.46 -9.82 3.26
N VAL A 272 1.18 -10.92 3.47
CA VAL A 272 1.20 -12.04 2.52
C VAL A 272 0.71 -13.26 3.28
N PRO A 273 -0.34 -13.97 2.81
CA PRO A 273 -0.53 -15.33 3.25
C PRO A 273 0.65 -16.13 2.69
N GLU A 274 1.63 -16.46 3.54
CA GLU A 274 2.70 -17.37 3.15
C GLU A 274 2.06 -18.69 2.68
N TYR A 275 2.50 -19.19 1.52
CA TYR A 275 2.19 -20.52 1.02
C TYR A 275 3.32 -21.48 1.39
#